data_AF-A0A5K0WUA2-F1
#
_entry.id   AF-A0A5K0WUA2-F1
#
_cell.length_a   1.000
_cell.length_b   1.000
_cell.length_c   1.000
_cell.angle_alpha   90.00
_cell.angle_beta   90.00
_cell.angle_gamma   90.00
#
_symmetry.space_group_name_H-M   'P 1'
#
loop_
_entity.id
_entity.type
_entity.pdbx_description
1 polymer ?
#
loop_
_entity_poly.entity_id
_entity_poly.type
_entity_poly.pdbx_seq_one_letter_code
_entity_poly.pdbx_strand_id
1 'polypeptide(L)'
;LDSTQQAGRRDGLVSSKTEVDANIPKANFNVEQLQANFAGKDPSLEDMVTLSGAHTIGDCHCSPFSDRIYNFSSTNAPNPSMDPKYVLFLKSKCPAPRSSDDPSVLLDE
;
A
#
# COMPACT_ATOMS: atom_id res chain seq x y z
N LEU A 1 -17.06 -14.48 19.66
CA LEU A 1 -15.74 -13.97 19.23
C LEU A 1 -15.03 -13.53 20.48
N ASP A 2 -14.09 -14.36 20.96
CA ASP A 2 -13.22 -13.98 22.07
C ASP A 2 -12.13 -13.08 21.51
N SER A 3 -12.17 -11.80 21.88
CA SER A 3 -11.22 -10.77 21.44
C SER A 3 -10.05 -10.61 22.44
N THR A 4 -9.79 -11.61 23.28
CA THR A 4 -8.66 -11.55 24.22
C THR A 4 -7.33 -11.50 23.47
N GLN A 5 -6.63 -10.38 23.63
CA GLN A 5 -5.31 -10.19 23.05
C GLN A 5 -4.28 -10.96 23.90
N GLN A 6 -3.59 -11.92 23.29
CA GLN A 6 -2.46 -12.61 23.94
C GLN A 6 -1.33 -11.61 24.23
N ALA A 7 -0.87 -11.58 25.48
CA ALA A 7 0.22 -10.74 25.99
C ALA A 7 1.49 -11.58 26.26
N GLY A 8 2.61 -10.91 26.54
CA GLY A 8 3.90 -11.56 26.88
C GLY A 8 5.00 -11.46 25.81
N ARG A 9 4.78 -10.70 24.73
CA ARG A 9 5.85 -10.31 23.78
C ARG A 9 6.91 -9.47 24.50
N ARG A 10 8.18 -9.62 24.11
CA ARG A 10 9.33 -8.85 24.62
C ARG A 10 9.92 -8.00 23.49
N ASP A 11 10.56 -6.91 23.85
CA ASP A 11 11.18 -6.00 22.88
C ASP A 11 12.44 -6.61 22.26
N GLY A 12 12.58 -6.43 20.94
CA GLY A 12 13.79 -6.81 20.22
C GLY A 12 14.94 -5.82 20.45
N LEU A 13 16.18 -6.29 20.37
CA LEU A 13 17.39 -5.45 20.53
C LEU A 13 18.02 -5.02 19.21
N VAL A 14 17.44 -5.41 18.08
CA VAL A 14 17.98 -5.19 16.73
C VAL A 14 16.89 -4.58 15.84
N SER A 15 17.26 -3.60 15.03
CA SER A 15 16.43 -3.01 13.98
C SER A 15 17.24 -2.96 12.68
N SER A 16 16.66 -3.46 11.59
CA SER A 16 17.36 -3.65 10.31
C SER A 16 16.56 -3.09 9.14
N LYS A 17 17.13 -2.10 8.46
CA LYS A 17 16.53 -1.54 7.22
C LYS A 17 16.42 -2.61 6.13
N THR A 18 17.43 -3.46 6.00
CA THR A 18 17.44 -4.54 4.99
C THR A 18 16.30 -5.52 5.21
N GLU A 19 15.98 -5.83 6.49
CA GLU A 19 14.83 -6.68 6.80
C GLU A 19 13.51 -6.00 6.45
N VAL A 20 13.36 -4.70 6.72
CA VAL A 20 12.16 -3.93 6.31
C VAL A 20 11.98 -3.98 4.80
N ASP A 21 13.03 -3.69 4.04
CA ASP A 21 12.96 -3.64 2.57
C ASP A 21 12.63 -5.01 1.96
N ALA A 22 13.05 -6.12 2.60
CA ALA A 22 12.76 -7.48 2.16
C ALA A 22 11.38 -8.00 2.57
N ASN A 23 10.79 -7.49 3.67
CA ASN A 23 9.59 -8.08 4.27
C ASN A 23 8.33 -7.22 4.13
N ILE A 24 8.42 -5.91 3.88
CA ILE A 24 7.25 -5.05 3.78
C ILE A 24 6.70 -5.04 2.34
N PRO A 25 5.41 -5.38 2.13
CA PRO A 25 4.80 -5.36 0.81
C PRO A 25 4.80 -3.94 0.24
N LYS A 26 5.07 -3.83 -1.06
CA LYS A 26 5.06 -2.54 -1.77
C LYS A 26 3.71 -2.33 -2.45
N ALA A 27 3.28 -1.08 -2.56
CA ALA A 27 1.98 -0.71 -3.15
C ALA A 27 1.83 -1.08 -4.64
N ASN A 28 2.94 -1.40 -5.32
CA ASN A 28 2.97 -1.82 -6.72
C ASN A 28 3.07 -3.34 -6.91
N PHE A 29 2.96 -4.14 -5.84
CA PHE A 29 2.92 -5.59 -5.96
C PHE A 29 1.64 -6.07 -6.66
N ASN A 30 1.77 -7.09 -7.50
CA ASN A 30 0.64 -7.86 -7.99
C ASN A 30 0.15 -8.86 -6.91
N VAL A 31 -0.97 -9.54 -7.16
CA VAL A 31 -1.59 -10.46 -6.18
C VAL A 31 -0.67 -11.62 -5.82
N GLU A 32 0.07 -12.19 -6.78
CA GLU A 32 1.00 -13.29 -6.53
C GLU A 32 2.18 -12.85 -5.64
N GLN A 33 2.69 -11.62 -5.85
CA GLN A 33 3.74 -11.03 -5.03
C GLN A 33 3.25 -10.72 -3.62
N LEU A 34 2.03 -10.21 -3.46
CA LEU A 34 1.41 -10.00 -2.15
C LEU A 34 1.24 -11.34 -1.42
N GLN A 35 0.70 -12.35 -2.10
CA GLN A 35 0.52 -13.68 -1.52
C GLN A 35 1.86 -14.29 -1.09
N ALA A 36 2.90 -14.21 -1.92
CA ALA A 36 4.23 -14.72 -1.58
C ALA A 36 4.87 -13.97 -0.40
N ASN A 37 4.70 -12.64 -0.33
CA ASN A 37 5.20 -11.82 0.77
C ASN A 37 4.49 -12.15 2.09
N PHE A 38 3.17 -12.35 2.05
CA PHE A 38 2.38 -12.75 3.22
C PHE A 38 2.70 -14.19 3.65
N ALA A 39 2.78 -15.14 2.72
CA ALA A 39 3.03 -16.56 3.02
C ALA A 39 4.31 -16.81 3.85
N GLY A 40 5.32 -15.93 3.75
CA GLY A 40 6.53 -15.99 4.58
C GLY A 40 6.31 -15.68 6.08
N LYS A 41 5.07 -15.40 6.51
CA LYS A 41 4.68 -15.05 7.88
C LYS A 41 3.55 -15.94 8.44
N ASP A 42 3.21 -17.01 7.71
CA ASP A 42 2.08 -17.93 7.96
C ASP A 42 0.61 -17.45 7.80
N PRO A 43 0.25 -16.23 7.34
CA PRO A 43 -1.14 -15.91 6.97
C PRO A 43 -1.58 -16.62 5.68
N SER A 44 -2.84 -17.03 5.68
CA SER A 44 -3.53 -17.54 4.49
C SER A 44 -3.86 -16.42 3.49
N LEU A 45 -4.33 -16.80 2.29
CA LEU A 45 -4.84 -15.82 1.32
C LEU A 45 -6.06 -15.05 1.89
N GLU A 46 -6.89 -15.73 2.68
CA GLU A 46 -8.03 -15.11 3.37
C GLU A 46 -7.56 -14.08 4.41
N ASP A 47 -6.50 -14.38 5.16
CA ASP A 47 -5.91 -13.44 6.12
C ASP A 47 -5.34 -12.21 5.41
N MET A 48 -4.66 -12.38 4.27
CA MET A 48 -4.16 -11.26 3.46
C MET A 48 -5.30 -10.33 3.02
N VAL A 49 -6.41 -10.88 2.51
CA VAL A 49 -7.58 -10.10 2.11
C VAL A 49 -8.24 -9.43 3.32
N THR A 50 -8.39 -10.15 4.42
CA THR A 50 -8.97 -9.63 5.66
C THR A 50 -8.17 -8.46 6.22
N LEU A 51 -6.84 -8.58 6.27
CA LEU A 51 -5.94 -7.52 6.74
C LEU A 51 -5.90 -6.32 5.77
N SER A 52 -6.10 -6.56 4.47
CA SER A 52 -6.22 -5.47 3.48
C SER A 52 -7.42 -4.55 3.74
N GLY A 53 -8.42 -5.02 4.51
CA GLY A 53 -9.52 -4.19 4.98
C GLY A 53 -9.10 -3.03 5.88
N ALA A 54 -7.88 -3.07 6.45
CA ALA A 54 -7.32 -1.95 7.21
C ALA A 54 -7.17 -0.66 6.38
N HIS A 55 -7.16 -0.76 5.04
CA HIS A 55 -7.14 0.40 4.14
C HIS A 55 -8.48 1.16 4.05
N THR A 56 -9.51 0.80 4.83
CA THR A 56 -10.79 1.53 4.90
C THR A 56 -10.74 2.82 5.74
N ILE A 57 -9.60 3.11 6.35
CA ILE A 57 -9.33 4.32 7.12
C ILE A 57 -7.88 4.77 6.89
N GLY A 58 -7.62 6.06 7.10
CA GLY A 58 -6.29 6.65 7.06
C GLY A 58 -5.98 7.36 5.74
N ASP A 59 -4.77 7.89 5.63
CA ASP A 59 -4.29 8.59 4.44
C ASP A 59 -3.10 7.87 3.81
N CYS A 60 -2.77 8.26 2.58
CA CYS A 60 -1.60 7.75 1.87
C CYS A 60 -0.86 8.92 1.20
N HIS A 61 0.46 8.89 1.28
CA HIS A 61 1.31 9.75 0.44
C HIS A 61 1.03 9.49 -1.05
N CYS A 62 1.32 10.45 -1.92
CA CYS A 62 1.09 10.32 -3.34
C CYS A 62 2.08 9.37 -4.02
N SER A 63 3.33 9.32 -3.55
CA SER A 63 4.42 8.55 -4.16
C SER A 63 4.13 7.05 -4.37
N PRO A 64 3.45 6.31 -3.48
CA PRO A 64 3.24 4.87 -3.66
C PRO A 64 2.27 4.52 -4.80
N PHE A 65 1.39 5.44 -5.22
CA PHE A 65 0.42 5.21 -6.29
C PHE A 65 0.57 6.14 -7.50
N SER A 66 1.53 7.07 -7.50
CA SER A 66 1.69 8.08 -8.56
C SER A 66 1.84 7.47 -9.96
N ASP A 67 2.52 6.32 -10.06
CA ASP A 67 2.67 5.58 -11.33
C ASP A 67 1.31 5.22 -11.93
N ARG A 68 0.36 4.78 -11.09
CA ARG A 68 -0.98 4.37 -11.51
C ARG A 68 -1.80 5.51 -12.10
N ILE A 69 -1.52 6.77 -11.74
CA ILE A 69 -2.29 7.93 -12.24
C ILE A 69 -1.57 8.69 -13.36
N TYR A 70 -0.25 8.54 -13.52
CA TYR A 70 0.54 9.29 -14.50
C TYR A 70 1.23 8.45 -15.57
N ASN A 71 1.76 7.26 -15.27
CA ASN A 71 2.63 6.52 -16.19
C ASN A 71 2.51 5.00 -16.03
N PHE A 72 1.28 4.50 -15.90
CA PHE A 72 1.05 3.09 -15.60
C PHE A 72 1.66 2.22 -16.69
N SER A 73 2.55 1.30 -16.30
CA SER A 73 3.24 0.39 -17.23
C SER A 73 3.99 1.12 -18.36
N SER A 74 4.56 2.30 -18.07
CA SER A 74 5.33 3.12 -19.02
C SER A 74 4.52 3.65 -20.22
N THR A 75 3.21 3.79 -20.08
CA THR A 75 2.31 4.22 -21.16
C THR A 75 2.10 5.74 -21.24
N ASN A 76 2.64 6.51 -20.29
CA ASN A 76 2.29 7.92 -20.04
C ASN A 76 0.78 8.14 -19.84
N ALA A 77 0.06 7.12 -19.41
CA ALA A 77 -1.38 7.15 -19.15
C ALA A 77 -1.71 6.58 -17.76
N PRO A 78 -2.89 6.91 -17.19
CA PRO A 78 -3.38 6.26 -15.99
C PRO A 78 -3.66 4.78 -16.22
N ASN A 79 -3.70 4.01 -15.14
CA ASN A 79 -4.13 2.63 -15.15
C ASN A 79 -5.59 2.54 -15.65
N PRO A 80 -5.87 1.77 -16.72
CA PRO A 80 -7.21 1.68 -17.30
C PRO A 80 -8.25 1.03 -16.39
N SER A 81 -7.84 0.34 -15.31
CA SER A 81 -8.78 -0.22 -14.33
C SER A 81 -9.28 0.77 -13.28
N MET A 82 -8.73 1.99 -13.25
CA MET A 82 -9.15 3.03 -12.30
C MET A 82 -10.32 3.85 -12.86
N ASP A 83 -11.22 4.29 -11.98
CA ASP A 83 -12.28 5.23 -12.35
C ASP A 83 -11.66 6.56 -12.85
N PRO A 84 -11.96 7.02 -14.07
CA PRO A 84 -11.41 8.25 -14.61
C PRO A 84 -11.70 9.51 -13.76
N LYS A 85 -12.87 9.59 -13.10
CA LYS A 85 -13.21 10.69 -12.20
C LYS A 85 -12.34 10.66 -10.95
N TYR A 86 -12.11 9.48 -10.39
CA TYR A 86 -11.24 9.32 -9.23
C TYR A 86 -9.79 9.64 -9.58
N VAL A 87 -9.32 9.26 -10.78
CA VAL A 87 -8.00 9.68 -11.28
C VAL A 87 -7.89 11.21 -11.35
N LEU A 88 -8.93 11.91 -11.83
CA LEU A 88 -8.94 13.38 -11.86
C LEU A 88 -8.90 13.99 -10.46
N PHE A 89 -9.67 13.43 -9.52
CA PHE A 89 -9.63 13.83 -8.11
C PHE A 89 -8.22 13.65 -7.53
N LEU A 90 -7.62 12.47 -7.67
CA LEU A 90 -6.27 12.19 -7.18
C LEU A 90 -5.23 13.13 -7.81
N LYS A 91 -5.29 13.39 -9.12
CA LYS A 91 -4.39 14.36 -9.78
C LYS A 91 -4.53 15.80 -9.27
N SER A 92 -5.69 16.17 -8.74
CA SER A 92 -5.89 17.49 -8.13
C SER A 92 -5.23 17.61 -6.75
N LYS A 93 -5.01 16.49 -6.05
CA LYS A 93 -4.39 16.40 -4.72
C LYS A 93 -2.92 16.03 -4.79
N CYS A 94 -2.55 15.22 -5.78
CA CYS A 94 -1.25 14.64 -6.01
C CYS A 94 -0.69 15.11 -7.36
N PRO A 95 0.08 16.21 -7.39
CA PRO A 95 0.76 16.67 -8.60
C PRO A 95 1.70 15.62 -9.18
N ALA A 96 2.04 15.77 -10.47
CA ALA A 96 3.02 14.89 -11.11
C ALA A 96 4.36 14.94 -10.35
N PRO A 97 5.13 13.83 -10.28
CA PRO A 97 6.34 13.67 -9.46
C PRO A 97 7.56 14.47 -9.96
N ARG A 98 7.35 15.73 -10.30
CA ARG A 98 8.34 16.74 -10.65
C ARG A 98 8.67 17.65 -9.46
N SER A 99 7.82 17.65 -8.42
CA SER A 99 8.06 18.31 -7.14
C SER A 99 8.73 17.35 -6.15
N SER A 100 9.56 17.89 -5.26
CA SER A 100 10.07 17.18 -4.08
C SER A 100 9.01 16.97 -3.00
N ASP A 101 7.83 17.58 -3.17
CA ASP A 101 6.71 17.46 -2.24
C ASP A 101 5.94 16.16 -2.48
N ASP A 102 5.66 15.43 -1.40
CA ASP A 102 4.88 14.19 -1.40
C ASP A 102 3.66 14.34 -0.45
N PRO A 103 2.62 15.10 -0.86
CA PRO A 103 1.46 15.32 -0.02
C PRO A 103 0.71 14.01 0.26
N SER A 104 -0.06 14.00 1.33
CA SER A 104 -0.99 12.90 1.63
C SER A 104 -2.39 13.20 1.11
N VAL A 105 -3.12 12.15 0.74
CA VAL A 105 -4.54 12.22 0.38
C VAL A 105 -5.32 11.17 1.18
N LEU A 106 -6.49 11.57 1.67
CA LEU A 106 -7.49 10.65 2.21
C LEU A 106 -8.17 9.95 1.04
N LEU A 107 -8.01 8.62 0.95
CA LEU A 107 -8.50 7.85 -0.19
C LEU A 107 -10.00 7.52 -0.10
N ASP A 108 -10.60 7.70 1.08
CA ASP A 108 -11.99 7.37 1.40
C ASP A 108 -12.97 8.55 1.22
N GLU A 109 -12.53 9.69 0.67
CA GLU A 109 -13.41 10.82 0.29
C GLU A 109 -13.92 10.72 -1.16
#